data_AF-B5Y4M9-F1
#
_entry.id   AF-B5Y4M9-F1
#
_cell.length_a   1.000
_cell.length_b   1.000
_cell.length_c   1.000
_cell.angle_alpha   90.00
_cell.angle_beta   90.00
_cell.angle_gamma   90.00
#
_symmetry.space_group_name_H-M   'P 1'
#
loop_
_entity.id
_entity.type
_entity.pdbx_description
1 polymer ?
#
loop_
_entity_poly.entity_id
_entity_poly.type
_entity_poly.pdbx_seq_one_letter_code
_entity_poly.pdbx_strand_id
1 'polypeptide(L)'
;MIRIQNMSSTVNLGTRLDLKKIALKCRNTEFNPRRFGAVIMRLREPRATALIFSSGKMCVTGVKSTHNANLAAKKFAYIVERVGFKPKENIDFKVQNIVGTADVGFPIRLEGLVYAHSAFASYEPELFPGLIYRFVNPRVVFLIFVSGKIVITGAKKEMDLAHALTKLFPVLMEFKKTHITTVPGVPAASLPPTGKTVDTESV
;
A
#
# COMPACT_ATOMS: atom_id res chain seq x y z
N MET A 1 -14.13 -0.62 -0.67
CA MET A 1 -13.51 -1.10 -1.94
C MET A 1 -12.04 -0.70 -1.95
N ILE A 2 -11.11 -1.61 -2.26
CA ILE A 2 -9.66 -1.31 -2.32
C ILE A 2 -9.33 -0.66 -3.67
N ARG A 3 -8.60 0.45 -3.65
CA ARG A 3 -8.06 1.12 -4.84
C ARG A 3 -6.54 0.99 -4.89
N ILE A 4 -6.02 0.37 -5.94
CA ILE A 4 -4.58 0.27 -6.19
C ILE A 4 -4.06 1.67 -6.58
N GLN A 5 -3.08 2.16 -5.83
CA GLN A 5 -2.48 3.46 -6.07
C GLN A 5 -1.17 3.37 -6.85
N ASN A 6 -0.38 2.32 -6.57
CA ASN A 6 0.89 2.12 -7.21
C ASN A 6 1.30 0.65 -7.16
N MET A 7 2.10 0.24 -8.12
CA MET A 7 2.71 -1.07 -8.21
C MET A 7 4.17 -0.90 -8.63
N SER A 8 5.04 -1.64 -7.96
CA SER A 8 6.44 -1.79 -8.36
C SER A 8 6.71 -3.20 -8.81
N SER A 9 7.42 -3.32 -9.91
CA SER A 9 7.83 -4.58 -10.50
C SER A 9 9.29 -4.53 -10.90
N THR A 10 9.98 -5.66 -10.82
CA THR A 10 11.33 -5.83 -11.34
C THR A 10 11.31 -6.69 -12.57
N VAL A 11 12.31 -6.44 -13.41
CA VAL A 11 12.54 -7.12 -14.66
C VAL A 11 14.02 -7.41 -14.77
N ASN A 12 14.38 -8.61 -15.23
CA ASN A 12 15.76 -8.92 -15.61
C ASN A 12 15.86 -9.05 -17.14
N LEU A 13 16.58 -8.13 -17.77
CA LEU A 13 16.82 -8.15 -19.22
C LEU A 13 17.89 -9.19 -19.60
N GLY A 14 18.68 -9.68 -18.64
CA GLY A 14 19.65 -10.75 -18.84
C GLY A 14 20.88 -10.37 -19.67
N THR A 15 21.11 -9.07 -19.86
CA THR A 15 22.27 -8.54 -20.61
C THR A 15 22.85 -7.32 -19.89
N ARG A 16 24.16 -7.11 -20.03
CA ARG A 16 24.84 -5.92 -19.48
C ARG A 16 24.50 -4.72 -20.34
N LEU A 17 24.23 -3.59 -19.69
CA LEU A 17 23.79 -2.37 -20.36
C LEU A 17 24.80 -1.25 -20.15
N ASP A 18 25.19 -0.60 -21.25
CA ASP A 18 25.89 0.68 -21.18
C ASP A 18 24.87 1.81 -21.00
N LEU A 19 24.78 2.28 -19.76
CA LEU A 19 23.88 3.33 -19.33
C LEU A 19 24.13 4.67 -20.04
N LYS A 20 25.39 4.98 -20.39
CA LYS A 20 25.71 6.21 -21.13
C LYS A 20 25.13 6.15 -22.54
N LYS A 21 25.28 5.01 -23.21
CA LYS A 21 24.73 4.78 -24.56
C LYS A 21 23.20 4.89 -24.57
N ILE A 22 22.52 4.33 -23.55
CA ILE A 22 21.06 4.47 -23.41
C ILE A 22 20.68 5.94 -23.21
N ALA A 23 21.36 6.65 -22.30
CA ALA A 23 21.05 8.05 -22.01
C ALA A 23 21.28 8.99 -23.20
N LEU A 24 22.29 8.71 -24.03
CA LEU A 24 22.59 9.51 -25.23
C LEU A 24 21.61 9.26 -26.38
N LYS A 25 21.13 8.02 -26.54
CA LYS A 25 20.22 7.64 -27.64
C LYS A 25 18.74 7.86 -27.32
N CYS A 26 18.36 7.90 -26.04
CA CYS A 26 16.98 8.07 -25.61
C CYS A 26 16.72 9.52 -25.19
N ARG A 27 15.62 10.12 -25.66
CA ARG A 27 15.26 11.51 -25.32
C ARG A 27 14.62 11.67 -23.93
N ASN A 28 13.89 10.65 -23.46
CA ASN A 28 13.14 10.70 -22.19
C ASN A 28 13.89 9.96 -21.07
N THR A 29 15.19 10.23 -20.96
CA THR A 29 16.06 9.61 -19.95
C THR A 29 16.86 10.63 -19.16
N GLU A 30 16.96 10.41 -17.86
CA GLU A 30 17.82 11.15 -16.95
C GLU A 30 18.92 10.19 -16.46
N PHE A 31 20.19 10.60 -16.55
CA PHE A 31 21.31 9.79 -16.07
C PHE A 31 22.39 10.68 -15.45
N ASN A 32 22.64 10.48 -14.15
CA ASN A 32 23.74 11.10 -13.44
C ASN A 32 24.42 10.06 -12.54
N PRO A 33 25.51 9.40 -13.00
CA PRO A 33 26.14 8.30 -12.25
C PRO A 33 26.74 8.73 -10.91
N ARG A 34 27.04 10.02 -10.70
CA ARG A 34 27.51 10.53 -9.40
C ARG A 34 26.38 10.59 -8.37
N ARG A 35 25.15 10.82 -8.82
CA ARG A 35 23.96 10.90 -7.95
C ARG A 35 23.28 9.54 -7.79
N PHE A 36 23.13 8.80 -8.88
CA PHE A 36 22.38 7.56 -8.91
C PHE A 36 22.87 6.64 -10.03
N GLY A 37 23.25 5.41 -9.69
CA GLY A 37 23.86 4.42 -10.61
C GLY A 37 22.89 3.75 -11.59
N ALA A 38 21.79 4.42 -11.95
CA ALA A 38 20.78 3.89 -12.87
C ALA A 38 20.28 4.99 -13.82
N VAL A 39 19.87 4.60 -15.02
CA VAL A 39 19.16 5.48 -15.95
C VAL A 39 17.69 5.51 -15.55
N ILE A 40 17.15 6.71 -15.37
CA ILE A 40 15.73 6.94 -15.13
C ILE A 40 15.08 7.17 -16.50
N MET A 41 14.19 6.28 -16.91
CA MET A 41 13.44 6.41 -18.16
C MET A 41 11.96 6.58 -17.86
N ARG A 42 11.28 7.51 -18.54
CA ARG A 42 9.85 7.78 -18.32
C ARG A 42 9.04 7.44 -19.56
N LEU A 43 7.91 6.77 -19.34
CA LEU A 43 6.92 6.44 -20.36
C LEU A 43 5.63 7.22 -20.08
N ARG A 44 5.01 7.76 -21.14
CA ARG A 44 3.72 8.46 -21.03
C ARG A 44 2.55 7.49 -20.94
N GLU A 45 2.57 6.41 -21.72
CA GLU A 45 1.47 5.46 -21.81
C GLU A 45 1.94 3.99 -21.87
N PRO A 46 1.61 3.17 -20.85
CA PRO A 46 1.08 3.59 -19.55
C PRO A 46 2.07 4.51 -18.81
N ARG A 47 1.56 5.45 -18.00
CA ARG A 47 2.42 6.36 -17.23
C ARG A 47 3.25 5.54 -16.25
N ALA A 48 4.55 5.42 -16.54
CA ALA A 48 5.46 4.56 -15.78
C ALA A 48 6.87 5.16 -15.78
N THR A 49 7.63 4.86 -14.74
CA THR A 49 9.05 5.20 -14.64
C THR A 49 9.85 3.92 -14.44
N ALA A 50 10.86 3.71 -15.29
CA ALA A 50 11.82 2.64 -15.17
C ALA A 50 13.15 3.16 -14.64
N LEU A 51 13.74 2.41 -13.70
CA LEU A 51 15.12 2.56 -13.26
C LEU A 51 15.91 1.41 -13.86
N ILE A 52 16.79 1.71 -14.80
CA ILE A 52 17.57 0.72 -15.57
C ILE A 52 18.99 0.70 -15.03
N PHE A 53 19.44 -0.45 -14.54
CA PHE A 53 20.77 -0.65 -13.98
C PHE A 53 21.72 -1.27 -15.02
N SER A 54 23.02 -1.00 -14.89
CA SER A 54 24.05 -1.56 -15.79
C SER A 54 24.13 -3.09 -15.77
N SER A 55 23.59 -3.72 -14.72
CA SER A 55 23.44 -5.17 -14.59
C SER A 55 22.37 -5.78 -15.51
N GLY A 56 21.54 -4.96 -16.16
CA GLY A 56 20.37 -5.44 -16.91
C GLY A 56 19.12 -5.60 -16.06
N LYS A 57 19.21 -5.39 -14.73
CA LYS A 57 18.03 -5.28 -13.88
C LYS A 57 17.31 -3.96 -14.16
N MET A 58 15.99 -4.01 -14.13
CA MET A 58 15.14 -2.86 -14.33
C MET A 58 14.02 -2.86 -13.29
N CYS A 59 13.78 -1.72 -12.64
CA CYS A 59 12.65 -1.54 -11.72
C CYS A 59 11.63 -0.61 -12.35
N VAL A 60 10.39 -1.05 -12.50
CA VAL A 60 9.29 -0.29 -13.09
C VAL A 60 8.30 0.10 -11.99
N THR A 61 7.88 1.37 -11.98
CA THR A 61 6.96 1.93 -10.97
C THR A 61 5.98 2.93 -11.61
N GLY A 62 4.90 3.28 -10.91
CA GLY A 62 3.96 4.35 -11.29
C GLY A 62 2.66 3.86 -11.91
N VAL A 63 2.51 2.55 -12.10
CA VAL A 63 1.33 1.92 -12.69
C VAL A 63 0.35 1.46 -11.61
N LYS A 64 -0.94 1.37 -11.98
CA LYS A 64 -2.04 1.00 -11.07
C LYS A 64 -2.66 -0.38 -11.33
N SER A 65 -2.10 -1.13 -12.28
CA SER A 65 -2.62 -2.44 -12.68
C SER A 65 -1.48 -3.36 -13.06
N THR A 66 -1.62 -4.64 -12.73
CA THR A 66 -0.68 -5.70 -13.12
C THR A 66 -0.50 -5.78 -14.64
N HIS A 67 -1.59 -5.60 -15.41
CA HIS A 67 -1.52 -5.61 -16.87
C HIS A 67 -0.66 -4.46 -17.40
N ASN A 68 -0.89 -3.23 -16.91
CA ASN A 68 -0.12 -2.06 -17.31
C ASN A 68 1.34 -2.14 -16.87
N ALA A 69 1.64 -2.77 -15.72
CA ALA A 69 3.00 -3.01 -15.27
C ALA A 69 3.78 -3.90 -16.25
N ASN A 70 3.16 -5.00 -16.69
CA ASN A 70 3.74 -5.91 -17.66
C ASN A 70 3.92 -5.23 -19.03
N LEU A 71 2.90 -4.49 -19.49
CA LEU A 71 2.98 -3.73 -20.74
C LEU A 71 4.09 -2.67 -20.71
N ALA A 72 4.22 -1.93 -19.61
CA ALA A 72 5.29 -0.95 -19.41
C ALA A 72 6.67 -1.62 -19.47
N ALA A 73 6.84 -2.74 -18.75
CA ALA A 73 8.07 -3.52 -18.74
C ALA A 73 8.50 -3.95 -20.17
N LYS A 74 7.56 -4.48 -20.97
CA LYS A 74 7.79 -4.86 -22.35
C LYS A 74 8.17 -3.66 -23.23
N LYS A 75 7.48 -2.52 -23.08
CA LYS A 75 7.82 -1.29 -23.81
C LYS A 75 9.22 -0.78 -23.48
N PHE A 76 9.62 -0.81 -22.21
CA PHE A 76 10.98 -0.43 -21.83
C PHE A 76 12.04 -1.39 -22.40
N ALA A 77 11.78 -2.70 -22.36
CA ALA A 77 12.68 -3.68 -22.96
C ALA A 77 12.83 -3.48 -24.48
N TYR A 78 11.72 -3.20 -25.18
CA TYR A 78 11.73 -2.88 -26.60
C TYR A 78 12.55 -1.62 -26.91
N ILE A 79 12.46 -0.56 -26.10
CA ILE A 79 13.29 0.64 -26.27
C ILE A 79 14.78 0.28 -26.12
N VAL A 80 15.13 -0.50 -25.10
CA VAL A 80 16.51 -0.97 -24.88
C VAL A 80 17.01 -1.80 -26.07
N GLU A 81 16.14 -2.62 -26.66
CA GLU A 81 16.44 -3.38 -27.87
C GLU A 81 16.77 -2.47 -29.06
N ARG A 82 15.95 -1.44 -29.30
CA ARG A 82 16.15 -0.47 -30.39
C ARG A 82 17.41 0.39 -30.24
N VAL A 83 17.92 0.56 -29.02
CA VAL A 83 19.21 1.24 -28.75
C VAL A 83 20.41 0.39 -29.24
N GLY A 84 20.21 -0.92 -29.39
CA GLY A 84 21.18 -1.90 -29.88
C GLY A 84 21.65 -2.91 -28.83
N PHE A 85 20.90 -3.11 -27.75
CA PHE A 85 21.13 -4.20 -26.81
C PHE A 85 20.22 -5.39 -27.17
N LYS A 86 20.56 -6.61 -26.75
CA LYS A 86 19.71 -7.79 -26.97
C LYS A 86 19.21 -8.30 -25.61
N PRO A 87 18.04 -7.84 -25.13
CA PRO A 87 17.39 -8.46 -23.99
C PRO A 87 17.09 -9.94 -24.25
N LYS A 88 16.92 -10.73 -23.20
CA LYS A 88 16.39 -12.10 -23.32
C LYS A 88 14.97 -12.06 -23.89
N GLU A 89 14.63 -13.02 -24.75
CA GLU A 89 13.29 -13.17 -25.33
C GLU A 89 12.21 -13.32 -24.24
N ASN A 90 12.50 -14.11 -23.20
CA ASN A 90 11.63 -14.25 -22.06
C ASN A 90 12.13 -13.38 -20.89
N ILE A 91 11.42 -12.28 -20.67
CA ILE A 91 11.72 -11.29 -19.65
C ILE A 91 11.13 -11.75 -18.32
N ASP A 92 11.97 -11.97 -17.32
CA ASP A 92 11.55 -12.36 -15.97
C ASP A 92 10.90 -11.16 -15.25
N PHE A 93 9.59 -11.02 -15.43
CA PHE A 93 8.76 -10.00 -14.82
C PHE A 93 8.25 -10.47 -13.46
N LYS A 94 8.50 -9.69 -12.41
CA LYS A 94 8.07 -9.99 -11.05
C LYS A 94 7.53 -8.76 -10.35
N VAL A 95 6.31 -8.85 -9.83
CA VAL A 95 5.75 -7.84 -8.93
C VAL A 95 6.47 -7.89 -7.59
N GLN A 96 6.97 -6.75 -7.13
CA GLN A 96 7.70 -6.63 -5.87
C GLN A 96 6.84 -6.04 -4.76
N ASN A 97 6.02 -5.03 -5.10
CA ASN A 97 5.14 -4.38 -4.14
C ASN A 97 3.89 -3.84 -4.83
N ILE A 98 2.77 -3.92 -4.14
CA ILE A 98 1.50 -3.29 -4.50
C ILE A 98 1.07 -2.42 -3.33
N VAL A 99 0.76 -1.16 -3.64
CA VAL A 99 0.23 -0.19 -2.70
C VAL A 99 -1.25 0.01 -2.97
N GLY A 100 -2.08 -0.39 -2.02
CA GLY A 100 -3.52 -0.21 -2.02
C GLY A 100 -3.96 0.87 -1.04
N THR A 101 -5.13 1.43 -1.27
CA THR A 101 -5.84 2.30 -0.33
C THR A 101 -7.25 1.79 -0.15
N ALA A 102 -7.77 1.91 1.07
CA ALA A 102 -9.13 1.58 1.42
C ALA A 102 -9.70 2.64 2.34
N ASP A 103 -11.01 2.70 2.41
CA ASP A 103 -11.75 3.53 3.36
C ASP A 103 -12.80 2.65 4.02
N VAL A 104 -12.81 2.63 5.35
CA VAL A 104 -13.81 1.89 6.13
C VAL A 104 -15.07 2.72 6.38
N GLY A 105 -15.03 4.04 6.15
CA GLY A 105 -16.19 4.93 6.24
C GLY A 105 -16.58 5.35 7.67
N PHE A 106 -15.73 5.11 8.66
CA PHE A 106 -15.97 5.55 10.04
C PHE A 106 -14.65 5.87 10.77
N PRO A 107 -14.68 6.79 11.75
CA PRO A 107 -13.51 7.12 12.54
C PRO A 107 -13.11 6.00 13.51
N ILE A 108 -11.80 5.83 13.73
CA ILE A 108 -11.21 4.74 14.52
C ILE A 108 -10.46 5.33 15.73
N ARG A 109 -10.59 4.69 16.90
CA ARG A 109 -9.80 5.01 18.11
C ARG A 109 -8.46 4.27 18.08
N LEU A 110 -7.41 4.94 17.57
CA LEU A 110 -6.09 4.35 17.38
C LEU A 110 -5.38 4.02 18.70
N GLU A 111 -5.62 4.80 19.75
CA GLU A 111 -5.04 4.61 21.08
C GLU A 111 -5.47 3.27 21.70
N GLY A 112 -6.75 2.92 21.55
CA GLY A 112 -7.27 1.63 21.99
C GLY A 112 -6.70 0.47 21.16
N LEU A 113 -6.57 0.68 19.85
CA LEU A 113 -6.05 -0.34 18.94
C LEU A 113 -4.58 -0.67 19.22
N VAL A 114 -3.72 0.34 19.42
CA VAL A 114 -2.31 0.11 19.75
C VAL A 114 -2.15 -0.53 21.13
N TYR A 115 -3.00 -0.16 22.11
CA TYR A 115 -2.97 -0.75 23.44
C TYR A 115 -3.29 -2.24 23.39
N ALA A 116 -4.34 -2.63 22.67
CA ALA A 116 -4.75 -4.03 22.55
C ALA A 116 -3.84 -4.86 21.62
N HIS A 117 -3.22 -4.24 20.60
CA HIS A 117 -2.40 -4.92 19.59
C HIS A 117 -0.93 -4.47 19.59
N SER A 118 -0.36 -4.14 20.76
CA SER A 118 0.97 -3.53 20.90
C SER A 118 2.12 -4.33 20.25
N ALA A 119 1.98 -5.65 20.14
CA ALA A 119 2.95 -6.51 19.47
C ALA A 119 3.02 -6.30 17.94
N PHE A 120 1.94 -5.81 17.32
CA PHE A 120 1.81 -5.66 15.86
C PHE A 120 1.58 -4.21 15.44
N ALA A 121 1.16 -3.35 16.36
CA ALA A 121 0.80 -1.96 16.14
C ALA A 121 1.83 -1.01 16.74
N SER A 122 2.12 0.09 16.04
CA SER A 122 2.94 1.19 16.54
C SER A 122 2.25 2.50 16.20
N TYR A 123 2.06 3.38 17.18
CA TYR A 123 1.39 4.66 17.01
C TYR A 123 2.09 5.73 17.85
N GLU A 124 2.76 6.65 17.16
CA GLU A 124 3.47 7.79 17.76
C GLU A 124 3.02 9.05 17.00
N PRO A 125 1.92 9.71 17.41
CA PRO A 125 1.30 10.79 16.64
C PRO A 125 2.23 11.99 16.41
N GLU A 126 3.19 12.22 17.31
CA GLU A 126 4.22 13.26 17.18
C GLU A 126 5.20 12.99 16.03
N LEU A 127 5.45 11.72 15.69
CA LEU A 127 6.33 11.34 14.58
C LEU A 127 5.56 11.08 13.29
N PHE A 128 4.40 10.41 13.39
CA PHE A 128 3.58 10.04 12.25
C PHE A 128 2.10 9.96 12.62
N PRO A 129 1.19 10.64 11.88
CA PRO A 129 -0.22 10.76 12.23
C PRO A 129 -1.05 9.47 12.04
N GLY A 130 -0.47 8.41 11.48
CA GLY A 130 -1.14 7.13 11.26
C GLY A 130 -0.60 6.04 12.19
N LEU A 131 -1.43 5.07 12.53
CA LEU A 131 -0.99 3.84 13.20
C LEU A 131 -0.39 2.89 12.17
N ILE A 132 0.79 2.35 12.46
CA ILE A 132 1.46 1.34 11.66
C ILE A 132 1.09 -0.04 12.20
N TYR A 133 0.35 -0.84 11.43
CA TYR A 133 -0.03 -2.21 11.81
C TYR A 133 0.67 -3.22 10.90
N ARG A 134 1.47 -4.13 11.47
CA ARG A 134 2.25 -5.13 10.75
C ARG A 134 1.54 -6.47 10.77
N PHE A 135 1.15 -6.96 9.60
CA PHE A 135 0.55 -8.28 9.43
C PHE A 135 1.60 -9.30 9.01
N VAL A 136 1.58 -10.49 9.61
CA VAL A 136 2.56 -11.56 9.33
C VAL A 136 2.14 -12.42 8.14
N ASN A 137 0.85 -12.77 8.03
CA ASN A 137 0.34 -13.66 6.97
C ASN A 137 -1.04 -13.24 6.41
N PRO A 138 -1.10 -12.55 5.25
CA PRO A 138 0.02 -12.22 4.36
C PRO A 138 0.94 -11.13 4.95
N ARG A 139 2.23 -11.12 4.56
CA ARG A 139 3.20 -10.13 5.05
C ARG A 139 2.92 -8.76 4.44
N VAL A 140 2.12 -7.95 5.12
CA VAL A 140 1.73 -6.60 4.69
C VAL A 140 1.79 -5.63 5.86
N VAL A 141 1.84 -4.33 5.55
CA VAL A 141 1.80 -3.26 6.53
C VAL A 141 0.63 -2.35 6.20
N PHE A 142 -0.16 -2.04 7.21
CA PHE A 142 -1.24 -1.05 7.14
C PHE A 142 -0.78 0.25 7.78
N LEU A 143 -1.16 1.37 7.16
CA LEU A 143 -1.14 2.69 7.76
C LEU A 143 -2.59 3.10 7.96
N ILE A 144 -3.04 3.13 9.20
CA ILE A 144 -4.43 3.36 9.58
C ILE A 144 -4.55 4.76 10.15
N PHE A 145 -5.45 5.57 9.61
CA PHE A 145 -5.67 6.94 10.08
C PHE A 145 -6.95 7.01 10.91
N VAL A 146 -7.00 7.97 11.83
CA VAL A 146 -8.19 8.24 12.69
C VAL A 146 -9.46 8.43 11.86
N SER A 147 -9.32 8.95 10.63
CA SER A 147 -10.44 9.16 9.69
C SER A 147 -11.07 7.88 9.12
N GLY A 148 -10.47 6.71 9.33
CA GLY A 148 -10.90 5.46 8.68
C GLY A 148 -10.26 5.22 7.31
N LYS A 149 -9.43 6.15 6.81
CA LYS A 149 -8.59 5.92 5.64
C LYS A 149 -7.46 4.95 5.99
N ILE A 150 -7.18 4.03 5.07
CA ILE A 150 -6.18 2.99 5.25
C ILE A 150 -5.30 2.92 4.01
N VAL A 151 -3.99 2.86 4.21
CA VAL A 151 -3.02 2.53 3.16
C VAL A 151 -2.47 1.14 3.46
N ILE A 152 -2.37 0.30 2.45
CA ILE A 152 -1.87 -1.08 2.55
C ILE A 152 -0.65 -1.20 1.63
N THR A 153 0.47 -1.69 2.14
CA THR A 153 1.71 -1.86 1.37
C THR A 153 2.41 -3.17 1.76
N GLY A 154 3.31 -3.65 0.90
CA GLY A 154 4.08 -4.88 1.11
C GLY A 154 3.52 -6.11 0.40
N ALA A 155 2.31 -6.02 -0.16
CA ALA A 155 1.68 -7.12 -0.87
C ALA A 155 2.34 -7.37 -2.23
N LYS A 156 2.41 -8.65 -2.64
CA LYS A 156 2.91 -9.05 -3.97
C LYS A 156 1.79 -9.46 -4.93
N LYS A 157 0.62 -9.80 -4.40
CA LYS A 157 -0.58 -10.14 -5.17
C LYS A 157 -1.73 -9.23 -4.76
N GLU A 158 -2.59 -8.89 -5.71
CA GLU A 158 -3.77 -8.06 -5.46
C GLU A 158 -4.73 -8.73 -4.46
N MET A 159 -4.86 -10.06 -4.52
CA MET A 159 -5.64 -10.86 -3.57
C MET A 159 -5.15 -10.73 -2.12
N ASP A 160 -3.84 -10.60 -1.91
CA ASP A 160 -3.27 -10.49 -0.56
C ASP A 160 -3.76 -9.20 0.13
N LEU A 161 -3.95 -8.12 -0.63
CA LEU A 161 -4.51 -6.87 -0.12
C LEU A 161 -5.95 -7.07 0.36
N ALA A 162 -6.78 -7.75 -0.44
CA ALA A 162 -8.17 -8.04 -0.10
C ALA A 162 -8.26 -8.94 1.14
N HIS A 163 -7.51 -10.04 1.15
CA HIS A 163 -7.49 -10.97 2.29
C HIS A 163 -7.01 -10.31 3.57
N ALA A 164 -5.97 -9.48 3.50
CA ALA A 164 -5.45 -8.77 4.67
C ALA A 164 -6.48 -7.77 5.20
N LEU A 165 -7.15 -7.01 4.33
CA LEU A 165 -8.17 -6.06 4.76
C LEU A 165 -9.37 -6.78 5.39
N THR A 166 -9.84 -7.88 4.80
CA THR A 166 -10.93 -8.69 5.37
C THR A 166 -10.60 -9.20 6.77
N LYS A 167 -9.34 -9.60 7.02
CA LYS A 167 -8.89 -10.03 8.35
C LYS A 167 -8.77 -8.88 9.34
N LEU A 168 -8.38 -7.69 8.89
CA LEU A 168 -8.23 -6.52 9.74
C LEU A 168 -9.59 -5.86 10.07
N PHE A 169 -10.57 -5.97 9.17
CA PHE A 169 -11.85 -5.26 9.29
C PHE A 169 -12.62 -5.51 10.60
N PRO A 170 -12.71 -6.74 11.16
CA PRO A 170 -13.34 -6.98 12.45
C PRO A 170 -12.67 -6.23 13.60
N VAL A 171 -11.33 -6.19 13.60
CA VAL A 171 -10.54 -5.43 14.60
C VAL A 171 -10.89 -3.94 14.51
N LEU A 172 -10.97 -3.39 13.29
CA LEU A 172 -11.30 -1.97 13.11
C LEU A 172 -12.71 -1.63 13.55
N MET A 173 -13.66 -2.56 13.39
CA MET A 173 -15.03 -2.40 13.84
C MET A 173 -15.13 -2.33 15.37
N GLU A 174 -14.34 -3.11 16.09
CA GLU A 174 -14.27 -3.08 17.56
C GLU A 174 -13.82 -1.71 18.09
N PHE A 175 -12.90 -1.05 17.38
CA PHE A 175 -12.38 0.28 17.74
C PHE A 175 -13.07 1.43 17.01
N LYS A 176 -14.26 1.20 16.43
CA LYS A 176 -15.07 2.26 15.82
C LYS A 176 -15.45 3.29 16.87
N LYS A 177 -15.20 4.58 16.59
CA LYS A 177 -15.72 5.67 17.43
C LYS A 177 -17.22 5.81 17.18
N THR A 178 -18.04 5.31 18.09
CA THR A 178 -19.43 5.75 18.27
C THR A 178 -19.40 7.18 18.83
N HIS A 179 -20.16 8.10 18.24
CA HIS A 179 -20.08 9.52 18.59
C HIS A 179 -20.23 9.78 20.10
N ILE A 180 -19.24 10.49 20.68
CA ILE A 180 -19.47 11.39 21.80
C ILE A 180 -20.19 12.61 21.20
N THR A 181 -21.49 12.70 21.43
CA THR A 181 -22.21 13.98 21.36
C THR A 181 -22.42 14.45 22.78
N THR A 182 -21.36 14.88 23.47
CA THR A 182 -21.55 15.78 24.61
C THR A 182 -21.64 17.19 24.05
N VAL A 183 -22.86 17.61 23.76
CA VAL A 183 -23.18 19.03 23.74
C VAL A 183 -22.83 19.57 25.14
N PRO A 184 -22.02 20.62 25.28
CA PRO A 184 -21.77 21.21 26.59
C PRO A 184 -23.09 21.81 27.09
N GLY A 185 -23.69 21.19 28.11
CA GLY A 185 -24.83 21.78 28.83
C GLY A 185 -26.10 20.95 29.04
N VAL A 186 -26.13 19.63 28.80
CA VAL A 186 -27.31 18.81 29.14
C VAL A 186 -26.95 17.78 30.22
N PRO A 187 -27.63 17.77 31.39
CA PRO A 187 -27.37 16.78 32.44
C PRO A 187 -27.78 15.37 31.96
N ALA A 188 -26.96 14.38 32.32
CA ALA A 188 -27.23 12.98 32.04
C ALA A 188 -28.53 12.53 32.71
N ALA A 189 -29.54 12.21 31.92
CA ALA A 189 -30.74 11.55 32.41
C ALA A 189 -30.35 10.13 32.88
N SER A 190 -30.65 9.87 34.15
CA SER A 190 -30.46 8.61 34.86
C SER A 190 -31.06 7.41 34.10
N LEU A 191 -30.28 6.34 33.95
CA LEU A 191 -30.79 5.01 33.62
C LEU A 191 -31.90 4.61 34.61
N PRO A 192 -32.98 3.96 34.16
CA PRO A 192 -33.91 3.33 35.09
C PRO A 192 -33.28 2.06 35.71
N PRO A 193 -33.49 1.81 37.01
CA PRO A 193 -32.97 0.63 37.67
C PRO A 193 -33.73 -0.63 37.23
N THR A 194 -32.97 -1.69 37.00
CA THR A 194 -33.44 -3.07 36.85
C THR A 194 -34.30 -3.49 38.04
N GLY A 195 -35.59 -3.70 37.81
CA GLY A 195 -36.51 -4.28 38.79
C GLY A 195 -36.31 -5.80 38.91
N LYS A 196 -36.00 -6.27 40.12
CA LYS A 196 -36.06 -7.67 40.54
C LYS A 196 -37.44 -7.99 41.12
N THR A 197 -37.93 -9.19 40.79
CA THR A 197 -38.74 -10.15 41.59
C THR A 197 -39.87 -9.61 42.47
N VAL A 198 -41.10 -10.08 42.20
CA VAL A 198 -42.17 -10.18 43.19
C VAL A 198 -42.71 -11.62 43.17
N ASP A 199 -42.29 -12.39 44.17
CA ASP A 199 -43.08 -13.50 44.72
C ASP A 199 -43.88 -12.93 45.91
N THR A 200 -45.20 -13.12 45.96
CA THR A 200 -45.91 -13.55 47.19
C THR A 200 -47.36 -13.93 46.91
N GLU A 201 -47.82 -14.90 47.69
CA GLU A 201 -49.07 -15.64 47.68
C GLU A 201 -50.32 -14.86 48.15
N SER A 202 -51.47 -15.51 47.87
CA SER A 202 -52.70 -15.62 48.68
C SER A 202 -53.62 -14.40 48.86
N VAL A 203 -54.83 -14.51 48.28
CA VAL A 203 -56.09 -14.75 49.02
C VAL A 203 -56.96 -15.70 48.19
#